data_AF-A0A6P2T0R7-F1
#
_entry.id   AF-A0A6P2T0R7-F1
#
_cell.length_a   1.000
_cell.length_b   1.000
_cell.length_c   1.000
_cell.angle_alpha   90.00
_cell.angle_beta   90.00
_cell.angle_gamma   90.00
#
_symmetry.space_group_name_H-M   'P 1'
#
loop_
_entity.id
_entity.type
_entity.pdbx_description
1 polymer ?
#
loop_
_entity_poly.entity_id
_entity_poly.type
_entity_poly.pdbx_seq_one_letter_code
_entity_poly.pdbx_strand_id
1 'polypeptide(L)'
;MKIGCICGAVIVDQTDYLPYKAHLVADQDWEDFAESSQSLGEIDQSFVRNCYQCTSCGRLYVDDCERQLVRFVPEATGVQMTLGSIKGAQWKAPLIGAWTIEPLAGQPRGSLFCEGADGVAEQYGTWEALEQAYFALFYRLKGLGLLRSALLRKDGTTIHLWPGSN
;
A
#
# COMPACT_ATOMS: atom_id res chain seq x y z
N MET A 1 -3.43 -8.25 -7.76
CA MET A 1 -4.64 -8.12 -8.61
C MET A 1 -4.55 -6.84 -9.46
N LYS A 2 -5.19 -6.80 -10.64
CA LYS A 2 -5.30 -5.58 -11.48
C LYS A 2 -6.76 -5.38 -11.88
N ILE A 3 -7.27 -4.16 -11.73
CA ILE A 3 -8.65 -3.80 -12.08
C ILE A 3 -8.61 -2.78 -13.21
N GLY A 4 -9.24 -3.09 -14.33
CA GLY A 4 -9.41 -2.16 -15.44
C GLY A 4 -10.49 -1.12 -15.12
N CYS A 5 -10.13 0.16 -15.19
CA CYS A 5 -11.10 1.24 -15.06
C CYS A 5 -11.69 1.62 -16.43
N ILE A 6 -12.95 2.02 -16.45
CA ILE A 6 -13.65 2.48 -17.67
C ILE A 6 -12.96 3.71 -18.28
N CYS A 7 -12.25 4.52 -17.48
CA CYS A 7 -11.47 5.64 -18.00
C CYS A 7 -10.16 5.23 -18.70
N GLY A 8 -9.83 3.93 -18.76
CA GLY A 8 -8.60 3.40 -19.35
C GLY A 8 -7.45 3.20 -18.35
N ALA A 9 -7.55 3.76 -17.14
CA ALA A 9 -6.55 3.54 -16.08
C ALA A 9 -6.62 2.10 -15.53
N VAL A 10 -5.50 1.63 -14.97
CA VAL A 10 -5.42 0.34 -14.27
C VAL A 10 -5.20 0.60 -12.78
N ILE A 11 -6.08 0.08 -11.94
CA ILE A 11 -5.90 0.08 -10.48
C ILE A 11 -5.14 -1.19 -10.11
N VAL A 12 -3.99 -1.02 -9.47
CA VAL A 12 -3.08 -2.13 -9.16
C VAL A 12 -3.15 -2.42 -7.67
N ASP A 13 -3.46 -3.67 -7.31
CA ASP A 13 -3.39 -4.15 -5.94
C ASP A 13 -2.21 -5.14 -5.84
N GLN A 14 -1.05 -4.62 -5.48
CA GLN A 14 0.21 -5.37 -5.48
C GLN A 14 0.88 -5.45 -4.11
N THR A 15 0.44 -4.61 -3.17
CA THR A 15 1.04 -4.50 -1.84
C THR A 15 0.03 -3.88 -0.88
N ASP A 16 0.38 -3.86 0.40
CA ASP A 16 -0.42 -3.28 1.46
C ASP A 16 -0.29 -1.75 1.51
N TYR A 17 -1.21 -1.11 2.22
CA TYR A 17 -1.19 0.32 2.50
C TYR A 17 -1.32 1.26 1.30
N LEU A 18 -1.96 0.80 0.23
CA LEU A 18 -2.23 1.62 -0.94
C LEU A 18 -3.24 2.75 -0.59
N PRO A 19 -2.97 4.02 -0.94
CA PRO A 19 -3.79 5.18 -0.57
C PRO A 19 -5.15 5.22 -1.29
N TYR A 20 -5.32 4.35 -2.28
CA TYR A 20 -6.54 4.16 -3.05
C TYR A 20 -7.23 2.81 -2.74
N LYS A 21 -6.81 2.10 -1.68
CA LYS A 21 -7.45 0.86 -1.20
C LYS A 21 -8.00 1.07 0.20
N ALA A 22 -9.20 0.57 0.45
CA ALA A 22 -9.85 0.57 1.74
C ALA A 22 -10.59 -0.75 1.99
N HIS A 23 -10.97 -0.94 3.25
CA HIS A 23 -11.81 -2.04 3.71
C HIS A 23 -13.20 -1.48 4.03
N LEU A 24 -14.24 -2.12 3.51
CA LEU A 24 -15.64 -1.80 3.78
C LEU A 24 -16.21 -2.84 4.75
N VAL A 25 -16.73 -2.36 5.87
CA VAL A 25 -17.52 -3.13 6.85
C VAL A 25 -18.92 -2.51 6.85
N ALA A 26 -19.98 -3.34 6.82
CA ALA A 26 -21.33 -2.80 6.92
C ALA A 26 -21.57 -2.31 8.35
N ASP A 27 -22.42 -1.29 8.51
CA ASP A 27 -22.79 -0.78 9.84
C ASP A 27 -23.40 -1.87 10.74
N GLN A 28 -24.22 -2.75 10.15
CA GLN A 28 -24.82 -3.89 10.85
C GLN A 28 -23.79 -4.90 11.40
N ASP A 29 -22.60 -4.95 10.79
CA ASP A 29 -21.52 -5.87 11.13
C ASP A 29 -20.44 -5.21 12.00
N TRP A 30 -20.55 -3.90 12.27
CA TRP A 30 -19.45 -3.10 12.80
C TRP A 30 -19.01 -3.53 14.20
N GLU A 31 -19.96 -3.75 15.10
CA GLU A 31 -19.66 -4.16 16.48
C GLU A 31 -19.08 -5.58 16.52
N ASP A 32 -19.66 -6.52 15.77
CA ASP A 32 -19.16 -7.90 15.67
C ASP A 32 -17.73 -7.94 15.08
N PHE A 33 -17.48 -7.13 14.05
CA PHE A 33 -16.13 -6.94 13.51
C PHE A 33 -15.15 -6.42 14.56
N ALA A 34 -15.55 -5.41 15.35
CA ALA A 34 -14.70 -4.82 16.38
C ALA A 34 -14.39 -5.80 17.52
N GLU A 35 -15.36 -6.61 17.94
CA GLU A 35 -15.20 -7.65 18.96
C GLU A 35 -14.29 -8.79 18.47
N SER A 36 -14.38 -9.19 17.20
CA SER A 36 -13.53 -10.24 16.63
C SER A 36 -12.04 -9.91 16.78
N SER A 37 -11.68 -8.65 16.48
CA SER A 37 -10.30 -8.17 16.57
C SER A 37 -9.76 -8.18 18.00
N GLN A 38 -10.61 -8.00 19.02
CA GLN A 38 -10.19 -7.94 20.41
C GLN A 38 -10.06 -9.33 21.04
N SER A 39 -10.95 -10.25 20.65
CA SER A 39 -11.08 -11.57 21.26
C SER A 39 -10.14 -12.62 20.67
N LEU A 40 -9.93 -12.59 19.35
CA LEU A 40 -9.16 -13.61 18.63
C LEU A 40 -7.71 -13.21 18.33
N GLY A 41 -7.37 -11.93 18.53
CA GLY A 41 -6.07 -11.37 18.11
C GLY A 41 -5.92 -11.24 16.60
N GLU A 42 -6.95 -11.60 15.84
CA GLU A 42 -7.06 -11.46 14.40
C GLU A 42 -8.43 -10.92 14.04
N ILE A 43 -8.50 -10.20 12.92
CA ILE A 43 -9.75 -9.63 12.41
C ILE A 43 -10.48 -10.70 11.60
N ASP A 44 -11.76 -10.94 11.88
CA ASP A 44 -12.60 -11.79 11.03
C ASP A 44 -12.82 -11.13 9.66
N GLN A 45 -12.14 -11.67 8.65
CA GLN A 45 -12.16 -11.16 7.27
C GLN A 45 -13.52 -11.36 6.58
N SER A 46 -14.43 -12.15 7.15
CA SER A 46 -15.76 -12.36 6.59
C SER A 46 -16.60 -11.08 6.57
N PHE A 47 -16.40 -10.17 7.54
CA PHE A 47 -17.06 -8.86 7.59
C PHE A 47 -16.47 -7.82 6.63
N VAL A 48 -15.27 -8.08 6.09
CA VAL A 48 -14.49 -7.10 5.33
C VAL A 48 -14.62 -7.31 3.83
N ARG A 49 -14.97 -6.25 3.10
CA ARG A 49 -14.97 -6.18 1.62
C ARG A 49 -13.89 -5.22 1.14
N ASN A 50 -13.29 -5.46 -0.03
CA ASN A 50 -12.33 -4.51 -0.57
C ASN A 50 -13.04 -3.37 -1.28
N CYS A 51 -12.48 -2.17 -1.13
CA CYS A 51 -12.88 -0.98 -1.84
C CYS A 51 -11.63 -0.37 -2.48
N TYR A 52 -11.73 -0.01 -3.76
CA TYR A 52 -10.65 0.58 -4.53
C TYR A 52 -11.11 1.86 -5.20
N GLN A 53 -10.25 2.86 -5.27
CA GLN A 53 -10.50 4.11 -5.96
C GLN A 53 -9.61 4.25 -7.20
N CYS A 54 -10.18 4.63 -8.33
CA CYS A 54 -9.39 5.01 -9.49
C CYS A 54 -8.74 6.38 -9.23
N THR A 55 -7.41 6.44 -9.23
CA THR A 55 -6.64 7.68 -9.04
C THR A 55 -6.73 8.66 -10.21
N SER A 56 -7.25 8.23 -11.37
CA SER A 56 -7.40 9.08 -12.55
C SER A 56 -8.80 9.69 -12.71
N CYS A 57 -9.85 9.01 -12.25
CA CYS A 57 -11.23 9.47 -12.44
C CYS A 57 -12.13 9.40 -11.19
N GLY A 58 -11.60 8.94 -10.05
CA GLY A 58 -12.32 8.91 -8.78
C GLY A 58 -13.37 7.80 -8.63
N ARG A 59 -13.67 7.01 -9.67
CA ARG A 59 -14.60 5.86 -9.58
C ARG A 59 -14.21 4.90 -8.47
N LEU A 60 -15.21 4.44 -7.71
CA LEU A 60 -15.03 3.42 -6.70
C LEU A 60 -15.41 2.04 -7.26
N TYR A 61 -14.65 1.05 -6.84
CA TYR A 61 -14.82 -0.36 -7.16
C TYR A 61 -14.88 -1.10 -5.82
N VAL A 62 -16.02 -1.72 -5.52
CA VAL A 62 -16.30 -2.27 -4.20
C VAL A 62 -16.77 -3.70 -4.36
N ASP A 63 -16.18 -4.62 -3.62
CA ASP A 63 -16.67 -5.99 -3.54
C ASP A 63 -18.06 -5.99 -2.86
N ASP A 64 -19.05 -6.67 -3.43
CA ASP A 64 -20.30 -6.98 -2.73
C ASP A 64 -20.15 -8.18 -1.77
N CYS A 65 -21.27 -8.66 -1.21
CA CYS A 65 -21.27 -9.81 -0.30
C CYS A 65 -20.86 -11.12 -0.99
N GLU A 66 -20.97 -11.21 -2.31
CA GLU A 66 -20.57 -12.36 -3.13
C GLU A 66 -19.17 -12.18 -3.75
N ARG A 67 -18.42 -11.17 -3.30
CA ARG A 67 -17.09 -10.79 -3.80
C ARG A 67 -17.09 -10.42 -5.29
N GLN A 68 -18.22 -9.95 -5.80
CA GLN A 68 -18.32 -9.37 -7.14
C GLN A 68 -18.07 -7.87 -7.09
N LEU A 69 -17.35 -7.36 -8.10
CA LEU A 69 -16.91 -5.98 -8.12
C LEU A 69 -18.00 -5.04 -8.66
N VAL A 70 -18.62 -4.29 -7.76
CA VAL A 70 -19.60 -3.24 -8.05
C VAL A 70 -18.90 -1.90 -8.29
N ARG A 71 -19.44 -1.05 -9.16
CA ARG A 71 -18.81 0.21 -9.60
C ARG A 71 -19.69 1.40 -9.25
N PHE A 72 -19.10 2.41 -8.64
CA PHE A 72 -19.76 3.67 -8.32
C PHE A 72 -19.09 4.83 -9.06
N VAL A 73 -19.92 5.71 -9.61
CA VAL A 73 -19.49 6.89 -10.36
C VAL A 73 -19.57 8.11 -9.45
N PRO A 74 -18.49 8.88 -9.27
CA PRO A 74 -18.56 10.14 -8.53
C PRO A 74 -19.40 11.15 -9.31
N GLU A 75 -20.28 11.87 -8.62
CA GLU A 75 -21.03 12.98 -9.23
C GLU A 75 -20.16 14.24 -9.40
N ALA A 76 -19.25 14.47 -8.45
CA ALA A 76 -18.37 15.63 -8.47
C ALA A 76 -17.33 15.55 -9.60
N THR A 77 -17.06 16.70 -10.22
CA THR A 77 -15.97 16.85 -11.19
C THR A 77 -14.64 17.04 -10.48
N GLY A 78 -13.64 16.26 -10.86
CA GLY A 78 -12.31 16.26 -10.25
C GLY A 78 -12.06 15.02 -9.40
N VAL A 79 -10.80 14.61 -9.30
CA VAL A 79 -10.43 13.44 -8.48
C VAL A 79 -10.17 13.90 -7.05
N GLN A 80 -11.06 13.49 -6.14
CA GLN A 80 -10.83 13.60 -4.71
C GLN A 80 -10.43 12.23 -4.16
N MET A 81 -9.33 12.17 -3.41
CA MET A 81 -8.87 10.95 -2.76
C MET A 81 -9.73 10.65 -1.52
N THR A 82 -10.82 9.93 -1.71
CA THR A 82 -11.80 9.60 -0.66
C THR A 82 -11.31 8.48 0.23
N LEU A 83 -10.57 7.51 -0.32
CA LEU A 83 -10.04 6.37 0.43
C LEU A 83 -8.70 6.67 1.11
N GLY A 84 -8.15 7.87 0.90
CA GLY A 84 -6.89 8.29 1.50
C GLY A 84 -6.98 8.33 3.02
N SER A 85 -5.82 8.19 3.69
CA SER A 85 -5.77 8.25 5.14
C SER A 85 -6.26 9.59 5.68
N ILE A 86 -7.04 9.58 6.77
CA ILE A 86 -7.39 10.77 7.55
C ILE A 86 -6.15 11.51 8.11
N LYS A 87 -5.00 10.82 8.20
CA LYS A 87 -3.72 11.45 8.60
C LYS A 87 -3.08 12.25 7.45
N GLY A 88 -3.56 12.11 6.21
CA GLY A 88 -3.04 12.80 5.05
C GLY A 88 -1.51 12.69 4.94
N ALA A 89 -0.84 13.83 4.81
CA ALA A 89 0.62 13.92 4.73
C ALA A 89 1.35 13.40 6.00
N GLN A 90 0.66 13.25 7.14
CA GLN A 90 1.23 12.70 8.37
C GLN A 90 1.10 11.17 8.44
N TRP A 91 0.52 10.51 7.44
CA TRP A 91 0.46 9.07 7.42
C TRP A 91 1.85 8.46 7.35
N LYS A 92 2.10 7.45 8.19
CA LYS A 92 3.41 6.81 8.29
C LYS A 92 3.58 5.75 7.22
N ALA A 93 4.59 5.91 6.36
CA ALA A 93 4.84 5.07 5.20
C ALA A 93 5.77 3.89 5.48
N PRO A 94 5.52 2.72 4.86
CA PRO A 94 6.49 1.64 4.80
C PRO A 94 7.60 1.99 3.79
N LEU A 95 8.85 1.68 4.12
CA LEU A 95 9.99 1.80 3.23
C LEU A 95 10.52 0.41 2.89
N ILE A 96 10.46 0.02 1.62
CA ILE A 96 10.83 -1.33 1.17
C ILE A 96 11.90 -1.20 0.08
N GLY A 97 13.09 -1.71 0.36
CA GLY A 97 14.16 -1.90 -0.60
C GLY A 97 14.36 -3.40 -0.90
N ALA A 98 14.50 -3.75 -2.16
CA ALA A 98 14.81 -5.11 -2.57
C ALA A 98 15.85 -5.12 -3.69
N TRP A 99 16.84 -6.02 -3.56
CA TRP A 99 17.85 -6.28 -4.55
C TRP A 99 17.89 -7.76 -4.92
N THR A 100 17.95 -8.06 -6.21
CA THR A 100 18.11 -9.41 -6.77
C THR A 100 19.31 -9.42 -7.71
N ILE A 101 20.25 -10.34 -7.48
CA ILE A 101 21.49 -10.43 -8.26
C ILE A 101 21.17 -10.89 -9.70
N GLU A 102 20.34 -11.92 -9.82
CA GLU A 102 19.88 -12.50 -11.09
C GLU A 102 18.36 -12.36 -11.20
N PRO A 103 17.84 -11.18 -11.61
CA PRO A 103 16.41 -10.99 -11.77
C PRO A 103 15.90 -11.79 -12.97
N LEU A 104 14.62 -12.18 -12.92
CA LEU A 104 13.92 -12.71 -14.09
C LEU A 104 13.93 -11.68 -15.24
N ALA A 105 13.87 -12.16 -16.48
CA ALA A 105 13.88 -11.30 -17.66
C ALA A 105 12.80 -10.20 -17.56
N GLY A 106 13.21 -8.94 -17.65
CA GLY A 106 12.33 -7.77 -17.56
C GLY A 106 12.06 -7.24 -16.14
N GLN A 107 12.62 -7.86 -15.09
CA GLN A 107 12.56 -7.33 -13.72
C GLN A 107 13.78 -6.45 -13.39
N PRO A 108 13.59 -5.35 -12.61
CA PRO A 108 14.70 -4.54 -12.15
C PRO A 108 15.57 -5.30 -11.14
N ARG A 109 16.87 -5.02 -11.14
CA ARG A 109 17.81 -5.57 -10.13
C ARG A 109 17.54 -4.99 -8.74
N GLY A 110 17.39 -3.68 -8.66
CA GLY A 110 17.07 -2.97 -7.42
C GLY A 110 15.74 -2.23 -7.53
N SER A 111 14.93 -2.31 -6.49
CA SER A 111 13.70 -1.52 -6.36
C SER A 111 13.64 -0.88 -4.98
N LEU A 112 13.25 0.39 -4.93
CA LEU A 112 12.94 1.12 -3.72
C LEU A 112 11.49 1.60 -3.77
N PHE A 113 10.72 1.29 -2.74
CA PHE A 113 9.31 1.63 -2.62
C PHE A 113 9.04 2.34 -1.29
N CYS A 114 8.33 3.46 -1.34
CA CYS A 114 7.84 4.18 -0.17
C CYS A 114 6.57 4.95 -0.49
N GLU A 115 5.43 4.49 0.03
CA GLU A 115 4.10 5.10 -0.16
C GLU A 115 3.89 6.31 0.79
N GLY A 116 4.73 7.34 0.70
CA GLY A 116 4.65 8.56 1.52
C GLY A 116 4.10 9.78 0.78
N ALA A 117 4.21 10.98 1.36
CA ALA A 117 3.75 12.24 0.77
C ALA A 117 4.29 12.51 -0.65
N ASP A 118 5.47 11.97 -0.98
CA ASP A 118 6.12 12.09 -2.29
C ASP A 118 6.20 10.75 -3.07
N GLY A 119 5.54 9.68 -2.59
CA GLY A 119 5.44 8.35 -3.24
C GLY A 119 6.64 7.92 -4.09
N VAL A 120 7.65 7.26 -3.51
CA VAL A 120 8.84 6.83 -4.26
C VAL A 120 8.66 5.40 -4.74
N ALA A 121 8.73 5.18 -6.06
CA ALA A 121 8.84 3.86 -6.69
C ALA A 121 9.96 3.92 -7.73
N GLU A 122 11.18 3.62 -7.31
CA GLU A 122 12.39 3.80 -8.11
C GLU A 122 13.13 2.49 -8.36
N GLN A 123 13.84 2.42 -9.49
CA GLN A 123 14.64 1.27 -9.90
C GLN A 123 16.12 1.64 -9.94
N TYR A 124 16.97 0.71 -9.53
CA TYR A 124 18.42 0.93 -9.40
C TYR A 124 19.20 -0.15 -10.15
N GLY A 125 20.26 0.27 -10.84
CA GLY A 125 21.14 -0.61 -11.61
C GLY A 125 22.29 -1.23 -10.81
N THR A 126 22.58 -0.71 -9.61
CA THR A 126 23.68 -1.14 -8.72
C THR A 126 23.21 -1.22 -7.27
N TRP A 127 23.76 -2.16 -6.49
CA TRP A 127 23.41 -2.36 -5.07
C TRP A 127 23.73 -1.11 -4.24
N GLU A 128 24.88 -0.50 -4.48
CA GLU A 128 25.41 0.64 -3.72
C GLU A 128 24.47 1.85 -3.84
N ALA A 129 23.97 2.11 -5.05
CA ALA A 129 23.01 3.19 -5.29
C ALA A 129 21.67 2.95 -4.58
N LEU A 130 21.14 1.72 -4.63
CA LEU A 130 19.91 1.36 -3.91
C LEU A 130 20.11 1.50 -2.40
N GLU A 131 21.20 0.95 -1.86
CA GLU A 131 21.50 0.96 -0.43
C GLU A 131 21.65 2.39 0.10
N GLN A 132 22.39 3.24 -0.63
CA GLN A 132 22.56 4.64 -0.29
C GLN A 132 21.21 5.39 -0.29
N ALA A 133 20.41 5.22 -1.34
CA ALA A 133 19.10 5.86 -1.44
C ALA A 133 18.15 5.38 -0.34
N TYR A 134 18.15 4.08 -0.05
CA TYR A 134 17.37 3.48 1.03
C TYR A 134 17.71 4.10 2.38
N PHE A 135 18.99 4.13 2.77
CA PHE A 135 19.36 4.66 4.09
C PHE A 135 19.15 6.17 4.20
N ALA A 136 19.39 6.92 3.11
CA ALA A 136 19.08 8.35 3.07
C ALA A 136 17.59 8.61 3.32
N LEU A 137 16.71 7.88 2.64
CA LEU A 137 15.27 8.00 2.80
C LEU A 137 14.81 7.51 4.18
N PHE A 138 15.38 6.40 4.68
CA PHE A 138 15.12 5.87 6.02
C PHE A 138 15.38 6.91 7.11
N TYR A 139 16.58 7.51 7.15
CA TYR A 139 16.91 8.47 8.19
C TYR A 139 16.06 9.73 8.09
N ARG A 140 15.76 10.20 6.87
CA ARG A 140 14.86 11.33 6.65
C ARG A 140 13.46 11.06 7.20
N LEU A 141 12.83 9.95 6.80
CA LEU A 141 11.46 9.61 7.23
C LEU A 141 11.38 9.31 8.73
N LYS A 142 12.41 8.65 9.28
CA LYS A 142 12.51 8.38 10.71
C LYS A 142 12.62 9.68 11.51
N GLY A 143 13.47 10.62 11.07
CA GLY A 143 13.62 11.92 11.71
C GLY A 143 12.35 12.78 11.67
N LEU A 144 11.56 12.65 10.60
CA LEU A 144 10.26 13.32 10.46
C LEU A 144 9.11 12.60 11.19
N GLY A 145 9.34 11.42 11.77
CA GLY A 145 8.29 10.62 12.41
C GLY A 145 7.26 10.05 11.42
N LEU A 146 7.58 10.00 10.12
CA LEU A 146 6.71 9.55 9.03
C LEU A 146 6.97 8.10 8.61
N LEU A 147 7.80 7.36 9.35
CA LEU A 147 8.15 5.98 9.03
C LEU A 147 7.29 5.00 9.84
N ARG A 148 6.62 4.08 9.14
CA ARG A 148 5.82 2.99 9.75
C ARG A 148 6.68 1.76 9.98
N SER A 149 7.42 1.37 8.96
CA SER A 149 8.33 0.24 8.97
C SER A 149 9.38 0.43 7.88
N ALA A 150 10.50 -0.28 7.98
CA ALA A 150 11.51 -0.32 6.94
C ALA A 150 12.06 -1.74 6.78
N LEU A 151 12.25 -2.16 5.52
CA LEU A 151 12.82 -3.46 5.16
C LEU A 151 13.77 -3.26 3.99
N LEU A 152 15.00 -3.74 4.11
CA LEU A 152 15.94 -3.85 3.00
C LEU A 152 16.35 -5.32 2.85
N ARG A 153 16.17 -5.88 1.67
CA ARG A 153 16.60 -7.23 1.33
C ARG A 153 17.59 -7.24 0.18
N LYS A 154 18.56 -8.15 0.27
CA LYS A 154 19.50 -8.49 -0.80
C LYS A 154 19.49 -9.99 -1.01
N ASP A 155 19.02 -10.41 -2.18
CA ASP A 155 18.96 -11.82 -2.59
C ASP A 155 18.28 -12.73 -1.55
N GLY A 156 17.09 -12.31 -1.11
CA GLY A 156 16.32 -13.00 -0.06
C GLY A 156 16.82 -12.77 1.37
N THR A 157 18.04 -12.26 1.56
CA THR A 157 18.60 -11.98 2.89
C THR A 157 18.18 -10.60 3.38
N THR A 158 17.66 -10.51 4.60
CA THR A 158 17.35 -9.22 5.24
C THR A 158 18.63 -8.53 5.67
N ILE A 159 18.90 -7.36 5.09
CA ILE A 159 20.04 -6.50 5.43
C ILE A 159 19.65 -5.50 6.52
N HIS A 160 18.42 -5.00 6.49
CA HIS A 160 17.91 -4.08 7.49
C HIS A 160 16.41 -4.30 7.72
N LEU A 161 15.99 -4.21 8.99
CA LEU A 161 14.60 -4.30 9.43
C LEU A 161 14.35 -3.28 10.53
N TRP A 162 13.27 -2.51 10.42
CA TRP A 162 12.85 -1.55 11.43
C TRP A 162 11.31 -1.47 11.54
N PRO A 163 10.73 -1.42 12.75
CA PRO A 163 11.38 -1.76 14.01
C PRO A 163 11.89 -3.21 13.97
N GLY A 164 13.06 -3.46 14.55
CA GLY A 164 13.61 -4.83 14.59
C GLY A 164 12.68 -5.76 15.37
N SER A 165 12.78 -7.06 15.12
CA SER A 165 12.19 -8.05 16.01
C SER A 165 12.77 -7.84 17.41
N ASN A 166 11.93 -7.68 18.44
CA ASN A 166 12.37 -7.79 19.83
C ASN A 166 12.99 -9.16 20.09
#